data_AF-A0A924ZCB0-F1
#
_entry.id   AF-A0A924ZCB0-F1
#
_cell.length_a   1.000
_cell.length_b   1.000
_cell.length_c   1.000
_cell.angle_alpha   90.00
_cell.angle_beta   90.00
_cell.angle_gamma   90.00
#
_symmetry.space_group_name_H-M   'P 1'
#
loop_
_entity.id
_entity.type
_entity.pdbx_description
1 polymer ?
#
loop_
_entity_poly.entity_id
_entity_poly.type
_entity_poly.pdbx_seq_one_letter_code
_entity_poly.pdbx_strand_id
1 'polypeptide(L)' 'MTIRDIFDSMDYGPAPESNAEVLTWLASHNGQFGHWIDGAFTKPGAGFDTTNPATTKRLATVTQGT' A
#
# COMPACT_ATOMS: atom_id res chain seq x y z
N MET A 1 5.42 -18.16 25.65
CA MET A 1 5.90 -18.56 24.31
C MET A 1 7.41 -18.57 24.37
N THR A 2 8.04 -19.72 24.12
CA THR A 2 9.50 -19.83 24.07
C THR A 2 9.98 -19.70 22.61
N ILE A 3 11.27 -19.42 22.39
CA ILE A 3 11.85 -19.39 21.04
C ILE A 3 11.64 -20.74 20.32
N ARG A 4 11.70 -21.84 21.07
CA ARG A 4 11.48 -23.20 20.53
C ARG A 4 10.07 -23.37 19.98
N ASP A 5 9.06 -22.84 20.68
CA ASP A 5 7.67 -22.93 20.24
C ASP A 5 7.43 -22.13 18.94
N ILE A 6 8.08 -20.97 18.75
CA ILE A 6 7.99 -20.15 17.53
C ILE A 6 8.66 -20.83 16.34
N PHE A 7 9.78 -21.54 16.57
CA PHE A 7 10.44 -22.32 15.52
C PHE A 7 9.62 -23.53 15.06
N ASP A 8 8.87 -24.16 15.97
CA ASP A 8 7.98 -25.27 15.63
C ASP A 8 6.68 -24.79 14.94
N SER A 9 6.08 -23.68 15.40
CA SER A 9 4.85 -23.15 14.78
C SER A 9 5.09 -22.40 13.47
N MET A 10 6.30 -21.89 13.27
CA MET A 10 6.65 -20.96 12.19
C MET A 10 5.71 -19.75 12.11
N ASP A 11 5.19 -19.31 13.26
CA ASP A 11 4.26 -18.19 13.33
C ASP A 11 4.92 -16.93 12.78
N TYR A 12 4.20 -16.23 11.90
CA TYR A 12 4.64 -14.93 11.41
C TYR A 12 4.73 -13.95 12.58
N GLY A 13 5.93 -13.38 12.76
CA GLY A 13 6.14 -12.29 13.69
C GLY A 13 5.40 -11.02 13.24
N PRO A 14 5.09 -10.10 14.17
CA PRO A 14 4.55 -8.79 13.80
C PRO A 14 5.56 -8.06 12.92
N ALA A 15 5.09 -7.37 11.87
CA ALA A 15 5.95 -6.50 11.06
C ALA A 15 6.40 -5.31 11.92
N PRO A 16 7.69 -5.21 12.30
CA PRO A 16 8.17 -4.14 13.17
C PRO A 16 8.35 -2.81 12.44
N GLU A 17 8.32 -2.81 11.10
CA GLU A 17 8.55 -1.63 10.29
C GLU A 17 7.36 -0.66 10.36
N SER A 18 7.67 0.63 10.54
CA SER A 18 6.66 1.70 10.49
C SER A 18 6.20 1.94 9.05
N ASN A 19 4.90 2.12 8.86
CA ASN A 19 4.31 2.53 7.57
C ASN A 19 4.10 4.04 7.43
N ALA A 20 4.55 4.85 8.39
CA ALA A 20 4.28 6.29 8.45
C ALA A 20 4.74 7.04 7.20
N GLU A 21 5.95 6.76 6.70
CA GLU A 21 6.50 7.40 5.49
C GLU A 21 5.65 7.13 4.25
N VAL A 22 5.17 5.89 4.11
CA VAL A 22 4.31 5.50 2.97
C VAL A 22 2.95 6.21 3.07
N LEU A 23 2.37 6.30 4.26
CA LEU A 23 1.12 7.03 4.46
C LEU A 23 1.26 8.52 4.12
N THR A 24 2.38 9.14 4.53
CA THR A 24 2.70 10.53 4.17
C THR A 24 2.84 10.70 2.65
N TRP A 25 3.55 9.79 1.98
CA TRP A 25 3.71 9.83 0.52
C TRP A 25 2.40 9.63 -0.23
N LEU A 26 1.53 8.71 0.21
CA LEU A 26 0.20 8.53 -0.39
C LEU A 26 -0.65 9.80 -0.22
N ALA A 27 -0.59 10.43 0.95
CA ALA A 27 -1.29 11.68 1.23
C ALA A 27 -0.77 12.85 0.37
N SER A 28 0.54 12.93 0.12
CA SER A 28 1.12 13.97 -0.75
C SER A 28 0.67 13.87 -2.21
N HIS A 29 0.13 12.73 -2.62
CA HIS A 29 -0.47 12.49 -3.94
C HIS A 29 -2.01 12.50 -3.89
N ASN A 30 -2.61 13.00 -2.81
CA ASN A 30 -4.06 13.04 -2.59
C ASN A 30 -4.73 11.66 -2.67
N GLY A 31 -3.98 10.57 -2.47
CA GLY A 31 -4.46 9.19 -2.59
C GLY A 31 -5.06 8.86 -3.97
N GLN A 32 -4.66 9.55 -5.03
CA GLN A 32 -5.16 9.36 -6.38
C GLN A 32 -4.02 9.45 -7.40
N PHE A 33 -3.94 8.48 -8.30
CA PHE A 33 -2.85 8.39 -9.26
C PHE A 33 -3.36 8.30 -10.70
N GLY A 34 -2.83 9.16 -11.55
CA GLY A 34 -2.79 8.95 -13.00
C GLY A 34 -1.65 8.02 -13.41
N HIS A 35 -1.45 7.85 -14.71
CA HIS A 35 -0.30 7.12 -15.24
C HIS A 35 0.97 7.96 -15.15
N TRP A 36 2.14 7.32 -15.14
CA TRP A 36 3.41 8.01 -15.32
C TRP A 36 3.81 7.96 -16.80
N ILE A 37 3.69 9.07 -17.51
CA ILE A 37 3.94 9.18 -18.95
C ILE A 37 4.79 10.41 -19.19
N ASP A 38 5.85 10.26 -20.00
CA ASP A 38 6.75 11.35 -20.38
C ASP A 38 7.34 12.12 -19.19
N GLY A 39 7.71 11.39 -18.13
CA GLY A 39 8.36 11.98 -16.95
C GLY A 39 7.43 12.71 -15.99
N ALA A 40 6.11 12.57 -16.13
CA ALA A 40 5.14 13.17 -15.22
C ALA A 40 3.92 12.27 -14.95
N PHE A 41 3.25 12.51 -13.82
CA PHE A 41 1.93 11.92 -13.57
C PHE A 41 0.88 12.62 -14.44
N THR A 42 0.07 11.84 -15.16
CA THR A 42 -1.14 12.34 -15.78
C THR A 42 -2.16 12.72 -14.72
N LYS A 43 -3.18 13.50 -15.11
CA LYS A 43 -4.32 13.75 -14.22
C LYS A 43 -5.00 12.42 -13.85
N PRO A 44 -5.38 12.20 -12.59
CA PRO A 44 -6.17 11.04 -12.21
C PRO A 44 -7.50 11.00 -12.98
N GLY A 45 -7.87 9.82 -13.46
CA GLY A 45 -9.11 9.55 -14.17
C GLY A 45 -9.97 8.49 -13.47
N ALA A 46 -10.94 7.94 -14.20
CA ALA A 46 -11.73 6.81 -13.71
C ALA A 46 -10.83 5.61 -13.42
N GLY A 47 -11.05 4.95 -12.30
CA GLY A 47 -10.12 3.97 -11.77
C GLY A 47 -10.72 3.07 -10.71
N PHE A 48 -9.87 2.35 -10.03
CA PHE A 48 -10.25 1.43 -8.96
C PHE A 48 -9.41 1.65 -7.72
N ASP A 49 -9.97 1.28 -6.57
CA ASP A 49 -9.26 1.35 -5.30
C ASP A 49 -8.27 0.20 -5.17
N THR A 50 -7.03 0.54 -4.83
CA THR A 50 -6.07 -0.42 -4.29
C THR A 50 -6.15 -0.40 -2.77
N THR A 51 -6.19 -1.59 -2.17
CA THR A 51 -6.43 -1.79 -0.74
C THR A 51 -5.30 -2.59 -0.10
N ASN A 52 -5.07 -2.34 1.18
CA ASN A 52 -4.15 -3.14 1.98
C ASN A 52 -4.81 -4.49 2.30
N PRO A 53 -4.29 -5.64 1.83
CA PRO A 53 -4.95 -6.94 2.00
C PRO A 53 -5.01 -7.40 3.46
N ALA A 54 -4.11 -6.93 4.34
CA ALA A 54 -4.11 -7.31 5.75
C ALA A 54 -5.18 -6.58 6.56
N THR A 55 -5.66 -5.42 6.09
CA THR A 55 -6.61 -4.57 6.84
C THR A 55 -7.85 -4.18 6.06
N THR A 56 -7.90 -4.50 4.77
CA THR A 56 -8.92 -4.10 3.80
C THR A 56 -9.07 -2.58 3.64
N LYS A 57 -8.19 -1.78 4.25
CA LYS A 57 -8.22 -0.32 4.15
C LYS A 57 -7.76 0.14 2.76
N ARG A 58 -8.45 1.13 2.19
CA ARG A 58 -8.05 1.79 0.93
C ARG A 58 -6.70 2.49 1.10
N LEU A 59 -5.79 2.23 0.16
CA LEU A 59 -4.49 2.90 0.07
C LEU A 59 -4.55 4.08 -0.91
N ALA A 60 -5.11 3.88 -2.10
CA ALA A 60 -5.28 4.91 -3.13
C ALA A 60 -6.29 4.48 -4.21
N THR A 61 -6.70 5.41 -5.07
CA THR A 61 -7.36 5.08 -6.35
C THR A 61 -6.35 5.20 -7.48
N VAL A 62 -6.30 4.20 -8.36
CA VAL A 62 -5.41 4.17 -9.52
C VAL A 62 -6.24 4.24 -10.80
N THR A 63 -5.88 5.13 -11.70
CA THR A 63 -6.55 5.29 -13.01
C THR A 63 -6.47 3.99 -13.82
N GLN A 64 -7.60 3.55 -14.35
CA GLN A 64 -7.67 2.43 -15.28
C GLN A 64 -7.27 2.94 -16.68
N GLY A 65 -6.14 2.44 -17.18
CA GLY A 65 -5.72 2.71 -18.56
C GLY A 65 -6.64 2.03 -19.57
N THR A 66 -6.74 2.63 -20.75
CA THR A 66 -7.53 2.16 -21.90
C THR A 66 -6.66 2.02 -23.13
#